data_AF-A0A2M8P659-F1
#
_entry.id   AF-A0A2M8P659-F1
#
_cell.length_a   1.000
_cell.length_b   1.000
_cell.length_c   1.000
_cell.angle_alpha   90.00
_cell.angle_beta   90.00
_cell.angle_gamma   90.00
#
_symmetry.space_group_name_H-M   'P 1'
#
loop_
_entity.id
_entity.type
_entity.pdbx_description
1 polymer ?
#
loop_
_entity_poly.entity_id
_entity_poly.type
_entity_poly.pdbx_seq_one_letter_code
_entity_poly.pdbx_strand_id
1 'polypeptide(L)'
;PSPVAKKLVDVTYESMMLGIAAVKPGARIGDIGAAIQEYAEAHGFSVVRDFVGHGVNTTFHTAPQIPHYGTRGKGKKLRPGMVFTIEPMINLGTWKTKVLDDGWTAVTLDGRLSAQFEHT
;
A
#
# COMPACT_ATOMS: atom_id res chain seq x y z
N PRO A 1 22.16 7.33 -3.88
CA PRO A 1 20.91 7.27 -4.68
C PRO A 1 20.56 8.68 -5.21
N SER A 2 19.79 8.79 -6.30
CA SER A 2 19.35 10.10 -6.80
C SER A 2 18.38 10.78 -5.82
N PRO A 3 18.27 12.14 -5.83
CA PRO A 3 17.34 12.83 -4.93
C PRO A 3 15.89 12.35 -5.05
N VAL A 4 15.45 12.04 -6.28
CA VAL A 4 14.10 11.51 -6.53
C VAL A 4 13.92 10.09 -5.97
N ALA A 5 14.93 9.22 -6.08
CA ALA A 5 14.88 7.88 -5.52
C ALA A 5 14.84 7.91 -3.98
N LYS A 6 15.61 8.82 -3.36
CA LYS A 6 15.55 9.03 -1.91
C LYS A 6 14.15 9.50 -1.48
N LYS A 7 13.59 10.50 -2.16
CA LYS A 7 12.23 10.99 -1.88
C LYS A 7 11.17 9.89 -2.03
N LEU A 8 11.28 9.04 -3.06
CA LEU A 8 10.37 7.91 -3.26
C LEU A 8 10.38 6.97 -2.06
N VAL A 9 11.57 6.57 -1.59
CA VAL A 9 11.72 5.68 -0.42
C VAL A 9 11.16 6.34 0.84
N ASP A 10 11.51 7.61 1.10
CA ASP A 10 11.03 8.36 2.28
C ASP A 10 9.50 8.46 2.29
N VAL A 11 8.88 8.81 1.15
CA VAL A 11 7.41 8.92 1.04
C VAL A 11 6.74 7.56 1.17
N THR A 12 7.35 6.49 0.67
CA THR A 12 6.80 5.14 0.80
C THR A 12 6.76 4.70 2.26
N TYR A 13 7.84 4.94 3.00
CA TYR A 13 7.91 4.63 4.43
C TYR A 13 6.85 5.42 5.21
N GLU A 14 6.76 6.73 4.99
CA GLU A 14 5.77 7.57 5.68
C GLU A 14 4.33 7.19 5.29
N SER A 15 4.09 6.77 4.04
CA SER A 15 2.80 6.24 3.60
C SER A 15 2.39 5.01 4.42
N MET A 16 3.31 4.06 4.63
CA MET A 16 3.05 2.89 5.48
C MET A 16 2.71 3.33 6.91
N MET A 17 3.49 4.25 7.49
CA MET A 17 3.26 4.75 8.85
C MET A 17 1.91 5.47 9.01
N LEU A 18 1.49 6.26 8.02
CA LEU A 18 0.17 6.89 8.00
C LEU A 18 -0.96 5.89 7.84
N GLY A 19 -0.76 4.84 7.03
CA GLY A 19 -1.67 3.70 6.95
C GLY A 19 -1.84 3.01 8.30
N ILE A 20 -0.73 2.73 9.01
CA ILE A 20 -0.74 2.15 10.36
C ILE A 20 -1.46 3.07 11.35
N ALA A 21 -1.22 4.38 11.31
CA ALA A 21 -1.87 5.35 12.19
C ALA A 21 -3.40 5.43 11.99
N ALA A 22 -3.90 5.05 10.81
CA ALA A 22 -5.34 4.96 10.54
C ALA A 22 -5.99 3.72 11.17
N VAL A 23 -5.21 2.72 11.59
CA VAL A 23 -5.71 1.48 12.20
C VAL A 23 -6.15 1.75 13.64
N LYS A 24 -7.45 1.63 13.88
CA LYS A 24 -8.03 1.62 15.22
C LYS A 24 -9.37 0.89 15.26
N PRO A 25 -9.80 0.38 16.43
CA PRO A 25 -11.11 -0.21 16.59
C PRO A 25 -12.21 0.70 16.03
N GLY A 26 -12.98 0.15 15.10
CA GLY A 26 -14.11 0.84 14.48
C GLY A 26 -13.81 1.77 13.30
N ALA A 27 -12.53 2.01 12.98
CA ALA A 27 -12.16 2.52 11.66
C ALA A 27 -12.51 1.50 10.57
N ARG A 28 -12.33 1.87 9.30
CA ARG A 28 -12.62 1.01 8.16
C ARG A 28 -11.41 0.86 7.25
N ILE A 29 -11.35 -0.24 6.51
CA ILE A 29 -10.24 -0.54 5.59
C ILE A 29 -9.99 0.62 4.60
N GLY A 30 -11.04 1.29 4.11
CA GLY A 30 -10.89 2.43 3.21
C GLY A 30 -10.20 3.65 3.84
N ASP A 31 -10.15 3.75 5.18
CA ASP A 31 -9.41 4.80 5.88
C ASP A 31 -7.89 4.60 5.74
N ILE A 32 -7.42 3.35 5.72
CA ILE A 32 -6.01 2.99 5.54
C ILE A 32 -5.56 3.39 4.13
N GLY A 33 -6.31 2.92 3.12
CA GLY A 33 -6.00 3.22 1.72
C GLY A 33 -6.11 4.71 1.39
N ALA A 34 -7.08 5.42 1.96
CA ALA A 34 -7.18 6.87 1.78
C ALA A 34 -5.99 7.62 2.40
N ALA A 35 -5.54 7.23 3.60
CA ALA A 35 -4.38 7.87 4.25
C ALA A 35 -3.09 7.71 3.43
N ILE A 36 -2.82 6.50 2.93
CA ILE A 36 -1.68 6.22 2.05
C ILE A 36 -1.78 7.02 0.74
N GLN A 37 -2.93 6.92 0.06
CA GLN A 37 -3.13 7.53 -1.25
C GLN A 37 -3.03 9.06 -1.20
N GLU A 38 -3.71 9.70 -0.24
CA GLU A 38 -3.67 11.16 -0.09
C GLU A 38 -2.22 11.65 0.11
N TYR A 39 -1.41 10.95 0.90
CA TYR A 39 -0.03 11.33 1.14
C TYR A 39 0.87 11.10 -0.09
N ALA A 40 0.82 9.90 -0.69
CA ALA A 40 1.65 9.57 -1.84
C ALA A 40 1.34 10.47 -3.06
N GLU A 41 0.05 10.68 -3.36
CA GLU A 41 -0.39 11.50 -4.49
C GLU A 41 -0.06 12.99 -4.29
N ALA A 42 -0.14 13.51 -3.06
CA ALA A 42 0.30 14.87 -2.75
C ALA A 42 1.81 15.10 -3.00
N HIS A 43 2.62 14.04 -2.98
CA HIS A 43 4.05 14.11 -3.28
C HIS A 43 4.38 13.88 -4.77
N GLY A 44 3.36 13.67 -5.61
CA GLY A 44 3.51 13.44 -7.05
C GLY A 44 3.81 11.99 -7.42
N PHE A 45 3.54 11.04 -6.51
CA PHE A 45 3.68 9.61 -6.76
C PHE A 45 2.31 8.94 -6.93
N SER A 46 2.30 7.67 -7.30
CA SER A 46 1.07 6.89 -7.43
C SER A 46 1.12 5.60 -6.62
N VAL A 47 -0.06 5.08 -6.26
CA VAL A 47 -0.18 3.87 -5.44
C VAL A 47 -0.59 2.70 -6.32
N VAL A 48 0.18 1.61 -6.30
CA VAL A 48 -0.13 0.36 -7.00
C VAL A 48 -1.49 -0.18 -6.56
N ARG A 49 -2.26 -0.71 -7.52
CA ARG A 49 -3.65 -1.17 -7.28
C ARG A 49 -3.87 -2.67 -7.42
N ASP A 50 -2.94 -3.36 -8.09
CA ASP A 50 -3.03 -4.79 -8.40
C ASP A 50 -2.63 -5.67 -7.20
N PHE A 51 -1.87 -5.10 -6.26
CA PHE A 51 -1.37 -5.76 -5.05
C PHE A 51 -1.79 -5.00 -3.79
N VAL A 52 -2.11 -5.75 -2.74
CA VAL A 52 -2.74 -5.23 -1.51
C VAL A 52 -2.18 -5.97 -0.31
N GLY A 53 -2.23 -5.34 0.87
CA GLY A 53 -1.96 -6.06 2.11
C GLY A 53 -3.01 -7.13 2.39
N HIS A 54 -2.73 -7.98 3.36
CA HIS A 54 -3.51 -9.19 3.59
C HIS A 54 -3.58 -9.56 5.07
N GLY A 55 -4.60 -10.33 5.45
CA GLY A 55 -4.59 -11.04 6.71
C GLY A 55 -3.44 -12.05 6.73
N VAL A 56 -2.78 -12.18 7.88
CA VAL A 56 -1.71 -13.16 8.11
C VAL A 56 -1.86 -13.76 9.50
N ASN A 57 -1.72 -15.08 9.59
CA ASN A 57 -1.73 -15.84 10.84
C ASN A 57 -1.14 -17.24 10.57
N THR A 58 -1.87 -18.32 10.88
CA THR A 58 -1.50 -19.68 10.46
C THR A 58 -1.63 -19.88 8.95
N THR A 59 -2.31 -18.95 8.25
CA THR A 59 -2.33 -18.86 6.79
C THR A 59 -1.51 -17.65 6.34
N PHE A 60 -0.63 -17.84 5.34
CA PHE A 60 0.27 -16.78 4.88
C PHE A 60 -0.50 -15.58 4.29
N HIS A 61 -1.32 -15.81 3.27
CA HIS A 61 -2.23 -14.79 2.72
C HIS A 61 -3.69 -15.20 2.96
N THR A 62 -4.42 -14.42 3.74
CA THR A 62 -5.85 -14.64 4.02
C THR A 62 -6.62 -13.32 4.10
N ALA A 63 -7.93 -13.38 4.34
CA ALA A 63 -8.73 -12.19 4.57
C ALA A 63 -8.33 -11.48 5.87
N PRO A 64 -8.48 -10.13 5.96
CA PRO A 64 -8.98 -9.23 4.92
C PRO A 64 -7.93 -8.87 3.87
N GLN A 65 -8.38 -8.48 2.68
CA GLN A 65 -7.54 -7.68 1.76
C GLN A 65 -7.51 -6.23 2.25
N ILE A 66 -6.33 -5.61 2.20
CA ILE A 66 -6.05 -4.24 2.65
C ILE A 66 -5.54 -3.41 1.46
N PRO A 67 -6.43 -2.84 0.63
CA PRO A 67 -6.01 -1.94 -0.44
C PRO A 67 -5.30 -0.69 0.11
N HIS A 68 -4.19 -0.32 -0.55
CA HIS A 68 -3.41 0.88 -0.22
C HIS A 68 -3.97 2.17 -0.83
N TYR A 69 -5.14 2.06 -1.46
CA TYR A 69 -5.92 3.15 -2.05
C TYR A 69 -7.37 3.03 -1.58
N GLY A 70 -8.12 4.13 -1.52
CA GLY A 70 -9.50 4.03 -1.06
C GLY A 70 -10.17 5.34 -0.72
N THR A 71 -11.34 5.20 -0.11
CA THR A 71 -12.17 6.33 0.33
C THR A 71 -12.43 6.20 1.83
N ARG A 72 -12.21 7.30 2.56
CA ARG A 72 -12.46 7.38 4.00
C ARG A 72 -13.88 6.93 4.34
N GLY A 73 -14.02 6.16 5.41
CA GLY A 73 -15.30 5.64 5.89
C GLY A 73 -15.90 4.51 5.04
N LYS A 74 -15.19 3.97 4.05
CA LYS A 74 -15.65 2.84 3.21
C LYS A 74 -14.93 1.53 3.56
N GLY A 75 -15.50 0.41 3.12
CA GLY A 75 -14.96 -0.92 3.37
C GLY A 75 -15.34 -1.52 4.73
N LYS A 76 -14.77 -2.70 5.04
CA LYS A 76 -15.07 -3.45 6.27
C LYS A 76 -14.56 -2.68 7.50
N LYS A 77 -15.31 -2.79 8.59
CA LYS A 77 -14.97 -2.20 9.90
C LYS A 77 -13.89 -3.03 10.58
N LEU A 78 -12.83 -2.37 11.04
CA LEU A 78 -11.74 -2.96 11.82
C LEU A 78 -12.22 -3.27 13.24
N ARG A 79 -11.80 -4.42 13.76
CA ARG A 79 -12.18 -4.94 15.08
C ARG A 79 -10.92 -5.33 15.85
N PRO A 80 -10.91 -5.18 17.18
CA PRO A 80 -9.83 -5.72 18.02
C PRO A 80 -9.58 -7.20 17.71
N GLY A 81 -8.30 -7.60 17.68
CA GLY A 81 -7.88 -8.98 17.41
C GLY A 81 -7.68 -9.34 15.93
N MET A 82 -7.95 -8.42 15.00
CA MET A 82 -7.56 -8.61 13.60
C MET A 82 -6.03 -8.47 13.44
N VAL A 83 -5.44 -9.33 12.61
CA VAL A 83 -4.01 -9.32 12.25
C VAL A 83 -3.92 -9.28 10.73
N PHE A 84 -3.20 -8.29 10.19
CA PHE A 84 -3.07 -8.05 8.76
C PHE A 84 -1.87 -7.13 8.47
N THR A 85 -1.38 -7.16 7.23
CA THR A 85 -0.25 -6.35 6.78
C THR A 85 -0.71 -4.99 6.25
N ILE A 86 0.19 -4.01 6.35
CA ILE A 86 0.14 -2.76 5.59
C ILE A 86 1.45 -2.68 4.82
N GLU A 87 1.39 -2.77 3.49
CA GLU A 87 2.56 -2.99 2.63
C GLU A 87 2.56 -2.13 1.35
N PRO A 88 2.38 -0.80 1.45
CA PRO A 88 2.14 0.03 0.27
C PRO A 88 3.31 0.01 -0.71
N MET A 89 2.97 -0.24 -1.97
CA MET A 89 3.87 -0.09 -3.12
C MET A 89 3.58 1.25 -3.80
N ILE A 90 4.57 2.14 -3.81
CA ILE A 90 4.46 3.49 -4.34
C ILE A 90 5.36 3.64 -5.56
N ASN A 91 4.81 4.15 -6.66
CA ASN A 91 5.49 4.32 -7.94
C ASN A 91 5.81 5.79 -8.18
N LEU A 92 6.99 6.04 -8.76
CA LEU A 92 7.37 7.36 -9.27
C LEU A 92 6.50 7.82 -10.46
N GLY A 93 5.90 6.86 -11.17
CA GLY A 93 5.15 7.06 -12.40
C GLY A 93 3.67 6.73 -12.27
N THR A 94 3.14 5.98 -13.24
CA THR A 94 1.78 5.45 -13.18
C THR A 94 1.61 4.33 -12.14
N TRP A 95 0.40 4.14 -11.64
CA TRP A 95 0.08 3.05 -10.71
C TRP A 95 0.02 1.67 -11.38
N LYS A 96 -0.08 1.65 -12.72
CA LYS A 96 -0.27 0.43 -13.50
C LYS A 96 0.98 -0.45 -13.43
N THR A 97 0.76 -1.73 -13.22
CA THR A 97 1.81 -2.76 -13.24
C THR A 97 1.56 -3.78 -14.34
N LYS A 98 2.58 -4.60 -14.62
CA LYS A 98 2.45 -5.84 -15.38
C LYS A 98 3.32 -6.91 -14.72
N VAL A 99 2.87 -8.16 -14.79
CA VAL A 99 3.67 -9.33 -14.41
C VAL A 99 4.43 -9.81 -15.64
N LEU A 100 5.72 -10.11 -15.49
CA LEU A 100 6.56 -10.61 -16.58
C LEU A 100 6.23 -12.08 -16.90
N ASP A 101 6.83 -12.59 -17.98
CA ASP A 101 6.58 -13.95 -18.47
C ASP A 101 7.05 -15.06 -17.51
N ASP A 102 7.85 -14.69 -16.49
CA ASP A 102 8.20 -15.59 -15.39
C ASP A 102 7.01 -15.88 -14.44
N GLY A 103 5.90 -15.15 -14.57
CA GLY A 103 4.69 -15.31 -13.77
C GLY A 103 4.75 -14.69 -12.38
N TRP A 104 5.82 -13.98 -12.03
CA TRP A 104 6.06 -13.47 -10.67
C TRP A 104 6.54 -12.02 -10.63
N THR A 105 7.50 -11.65 -11.47
CA THR A 105 8.12 -10.33 -11.39
C THR A 105 7.11 -9.26 -11.81
N ALA A 106 6.66 -8.46 -10.86
CA ALA A 106 5.83 -7.30 -11.12
C ALA A 106 6.70 -6.08 -11.41
N VAL A 107 6.45 -5.42 -12.55
CA VAL A 107 7.13 -4.18 -12.94
C VAL A 107 6.13 -3.07 -13.22
N THR A 108 6.56 -1.82 -13.06
CA THR A 108 5.77 -0.66 -13.47
C THR A 108 5.59 -0.66 -14.99
N LEU A 109 4.39 -0.29 -15.47
CA LEU A 109 4.10 -0.30 -16.90
C LEU A 109 4.96 0.71 -17.68
N ASP A 110 5.37 1.80 -17.03
CA ASP A 110 6.22 2.86 -17.59
C ASP A 110 7.72 2.70 -17.30
N GLY A 111 8.13 1.61 -16.65
CA GLY A 111 9.52 1.29 -16.33
C GLY A 111 10.16 2.20 -15.27
N ARG A 112 9.39 3.05 -14.58
CA ARG A 112 9.90 3.92 -13.51
C ARG A 112 10.04 3.17 -12.18
N LEU A 113 10.83 3.76 -11.28
CA LEU A 113 11.09 3.19 -9.96
C LEU A 113 9.81 3.01 -9.13
N SER A 114 9.81 1.95 -8.31
CA SER A 114 8.84 1.67 -7.27
C SER A 114 9.58 1.39 -5.95
N ALA A 115 8.93 1.62 -4.82
CA ALA A 115 9.43 1.27 -3.51
C ALA A 115 8.30 0.68 -2.64
N GLN A 116 8.67 -0.12 -1.65
CA GLN A 116 7.75 -0.75 -0.70
C GLN A 116 8.37 -0.79 0.70
N PHE A 117 7.51 -0.67 1.71
CA PHE A 117 7.76 -1.07 3.10
C PHE A 117 6.56 -1.87 3.60
N GLU A 118 6.78 -2.70 4.62
CA GLU A 118 5.74 -3.56 5.18
C GLU A 118 5.85 -3.68 6.71
N HIS A 119 4.71 -3.78 7.38
CA HIS A 119 4.59 -4.25 8.76
C HIS A 119 3.37 -5.17 8.92
N THR A 120 3.45 -6.09 9.89
CA THR A 120 2.34 -6.91 10.41
C THR A 120 1.78 -6.36 11.71
#